data_AF-A0A0D1KPR9-F1
#
_entry.id   AF-A0A0D1KPR9-F1
#
_cell.length_a   1.000
_cell.length_b   1.000
_cell.length_c   1.000
_cell.angle_alpha   90.00
_cell.angle_beta   90.00
_cell.angle_gamma   90.00
#
_symmetry.space_group_name_H-M   'P 1'
#
loop_
_entity.id
_entity.type
_entity.pdbx_description
1 polymer ?
#
loop_
_entity_poly.entity_id
_entity_poly.type
_entity_poly.pdbx_seq_one_letter_code
_entity_poly.pdbx_strand_id
1 'polypeptide(L)' 'MAVLSKVIISALIIGFVTEISKRHPTYGGIIAALPLVSLLSLFWMQIQGEKTAQLSQFASGVLTGIPATVY' A
#
# COMPACT_ATOMS: atom_id res chain seq x y z
N MET A 1 -4.76 20.95 -4.88
CA MET A 1 -5.12 20.25 -6.13
C MET A 1 -4.35 18.94 -6.39
N ALA A 2 -3.13 18.73 -5.88
CA ALA A 2 -2.37 17.48 -6.14
C ALA A 2 -2.77 16.25 -5.30
N VAL A 3 -3.50 16.42 -4.20
CA VAL A 3 -3.93 15.29 -3.33
C VAL A 3 -5.04 14.49 -4.01
N LEU A 4 -5.99 15.16 -4.67
CA LEU A 4 -7.13 14.51 -5.31
C LEU A 4 -6.68 13.57 -6.45
N SER A 5 -5.68 13.98 -7.24
CA SER A 5 -5.11 13.11 -8.27
C SER A 5 -4.41 11.88 -7.70
N LYS A 6 -3.63 12.03 -6.62
CA LYS A 6 -3.01 10.88 -5.91
C LYS A 6 -4.06 9.91 -5.38
N VAL A 7 -5.16 10.42 -4.84
CA VAL A 7 -6.27 9.61 -4.33
C VAL A 7 -6.95 8.83 -5.46
N ILE A 8 -7.28 9.49 -6.57
CA ILE A 8 -7.92 8.82 -7.72
C ILE A 8 -7.02 7.73 -8.30
N ILE A 9 -5.73 8.01 -8.48
CA ILE A 9 -4.76 7.02 -8.99
C ILE A 9 -4.66 5.84 -8.03
N SER A 10 -4.57 6.09 -6.72
CA SER A 10 -4.47 5.03 -5.71
C SER A 10 -5.74 4.18 -5.67
N ALA A 11 -6.92 4.81 -5.75
CA ALA A 11 -8.20 4.12 -5.78
C ALA A 11 -8.35 3.23 -7.03
N LEU A 12 -7.90 3.70 -8.19
CA LEU A 12 -7.89 2.90 -9.42
C LEU A 12 -6.97 1.69 -9.30
N ILE A 13 -5.76 1.86 -8.74
CA ILE A 13 -4.81 0.75 -8.53
C ILE A 13 -5.42 -0.29 -7.59
N ILE A 14 -5.96 0.14 -6.44
CA ILE A 14 -6.58 -0.76 -5.46
C ILE A 14 -7.77 -1.50 -6.08
N GLY A 15 -8.65 -0.79 -6.80
CA GLY A 15 -9.80 -1.37 -7.48
C GLY A 15 -9.40 -2.40 -8.54
N PHE A 16 -8.39 -2.08 -9.36
CA PHE A 16 -7.87 -3.00 -10.38
C PHE A 16 -7.28 -4.27 -9.76
N VAL A 17 -6.46 -4.12 -8.71
CA VAL A 17 -5.87 -5.25 -8.00
C VAL A 17 -6.96 -6.12 -7.34
N THR A 18 -7.98 -5.51 -6.76
CA THR A 18 -9.11 -6.22 -6.16
C THR A 18 -9.88 -7.03 -7.21
N GLU A 19 -10.11 -6.46 -8.38
CA GLU A 19 -10.85 -7.13 -9.44
C GLU A 19 -10.06 -8.29 -10.09
N ILE A 20 -8.73 -8.13 -10.25
CA ILE A 20 -7.85 -9.24 -10.63
C ILE A 20 -7.89 -10.35 -9.58
N SER A 21 -7.85 -9.97 -8.30
CA SER A 21 -7.85 -10.93 -7.20
C SER A 21 -9.13 -11.76 -7.15
N LYS A 22 -10.27 -11.16 -7.53
CA LYS A 22 -11.55 -11.87 -7.67
C LYS A 22 -11.58 -12.83 -8.85
N ARG A 23 -10.93 -12.49 -9.97
CA ARG A 23 -10.88 -13.35 -11.18
C ARG A 23 -9.86 -14.49 -11.05
N HIS A 24 -8.76 -14.27 -10.34
CA HIS A 24 -7.71 -15.26 -10.11
C HIS A 24 -7.42 -15.42 -8.62
N PRO A 25 -8.24 -16.20 -7.88
CA PRO A 25 -8.17 -16.30 -6.42
C PRO A 25 -6.79 -16.72 -5.88
N THR A 26 -6.08 -17.59 -6.59
CA THR A 26 -4.75 -18.08 -6.17
C THR A 26 -3.71 -16.97 -6.14
N TYR A 27 -3.64 -16.16 -7.19
CA TYR A 27 -2.74 -14.99 -7.25
C TYR A 27 -3.30 -13.82 -6.43
N GLY A 28 -4.63 -13.72 -6.38
CA GLY A 28 -5.35 -12.72 -5.60
C GLY A 28 -5.10 -12.84 -4.10
N GLY A 29 -5.04 -14.06 -3.55
CA GLY A 29 -4.72 -14.27 -2.14
C GLY A 29 -3.33 -13.76 -1.77
N ILE A 30 -2.34 -13.97 -2.63
CA ILE A 30 -0.96 -13.47 -2.40
C ILE A 30 -0.94 -11.95 -2.44
N ILE A 31 -1.61 -11.34 -3.42
CA ILE A 31 -1.61 -9.88 -3.57
C ILE A 31 -2.46 -9.20 -2.50
N ALA A 32 -3.60 -9.80 -2.12
CA ALA A 32 -4.49 -9.29 -1.07
C ALA A 32 -3.90 -9.46 0.33
N ALA A 33 -3.01 -10.44 0.54
CA ALA A 33 -2.27 -10.57 1.79
C ALA A 33 -1.24 -9.46 1.99
N LEU A 34 -0.87 -8.71 0.93
CA LEU A 34 0.01 -7.56 1.06
C LEU A 34 -0.76 -6.34 1.60
N PRO A 35 -0.14 -5.52 2.47
CA PRO A 35 -0.72 -4.25 2.91
C PRO A 35 -0.59 -3.21 1.79
N LEU A 36 -1.40 -3.34 0.74
CA LEU A 36 -1.33 -2.52 -0.48
C LEU A 36 -1.35 -1.02 -0.19
N VAL A 37 -2.11 -0.59 0.82
CA VAL A 37 -2.19 0.82 1.24
C VAL A 37 -0.84 1.32 1.76
N SER A 38 -0.12 0.52 2.55
CA SER A 38 1.20 0.86 3.07
C SER A 38 2.24 0.90 1.95
N LEU A 39 2.16 -0.02 0.98
CA LEU A 39 3.04 -0.03 -0.19
C LEU A 39 2.82 1.19 -1.09
N LEU A 40 1.56 1.57 -1.35
CA LEU A 40 1.22 2.78 -2.09
C LEU A 40 1.73 4.04 -1.39
N SER A 41 1.64 4.07 -0.06
CA SER A 41 2.15 5.19 0.74
C SER A 41 3.68 5.33 0.61
N LEU A 42 4.41 4.22 0.73
CA LEU A 42 5.87 4.18 0.51
C LEU A 42 6.25 4.59 -0.91
N PHE A 43 5.51 4.13 -1.91
CA PHE A 43 5.73 4.48 -3.31
C PHE A 43 5.63 5.99 -3.55
N TRP A 44 4.58 6.62 -3.02
CA TRP A 44 4.43 8.07 -3.12
C TRP A 44 5.50 8.82 -2.34
N MET A 45 5.91 8.35 -1.16
CA MET A 45 6.99 8.97 -0.37
C MET A 45 8.34 8.89 -1.11
N GLN A 46 8.64 7.75 -1.75
CA GLN A 46 9.80 7.58 -2.61
C GLN A 46 9.81 8.57 -3.78
N ILE A 47 8.69 8.70 -4.51
CA ILE A 47 8.57 9.65 -5.64
C ILE A 47 8.73 11.10 -5.19
N GLN A 48 8.29 11.42 -3.97
CA GLN A 48 8.43 12.75 -3.39
C GLN A 48 9.86 13.05 -2.90
N GLY A 49 10.77 12.07 -2.95
CA GLY A 49 12.16 12.24 -2.52
C GLY A 49 12.31 12.33 -0.99
N GLU A 50 11.39 11.73 -0.24
CA GLU A 50 11.49 11.65 1.23
C GLU A 50 12.79 10.94 1.64
N LYS A 51 13.33 11.32 2.80
CA LYS A 51 14.63 10.78 3.25
C LYS A 51 14.49 9.28 3.53
N THR A 52 15.53 8.51 3.23
CA THR A 52 15.61 7.07 3.52
C THR A 52 15.29 6.74 4.97
N ALA A 53 15.66 7.61 5.91
CA ALA A 53 15.32 7.47 7.34
C ALA A 53 13.80 7.50 7.59
N GLN A 54 13.06 8.40 6.92
CA GLN A 54 11.60 8.49 7.05
C GLN A 54 10.90 7.30 6.40
N LEU A 55 11.39 6.84 5.25
CA LEU A 55 10.89 5.61 4.60
C LEU A 55 11.10 4.39 5.50
N SER A 56 12.29 4.25 6.09
CA SER A 56 12.62 3.16 7.02
C SER A 56 11.78 3.22 8.29
N GLN A 57 11.57 4.42 8.84
CA GLN A 57 10.71 4.62 10.01
C GLN A 57 9.26 4.27 9.72
N PHE A 58 8.72 4.69 8.56
CA PHE A 58 7.38 4.32 8.13
C PHE A 58 7.22 2.80 7.97
N ALA A 59 8.16 2.15 7.27
CA ALA A 59 8.16 0.70 7.09
C ALA A 59 8.22 -0.03 8.44
N SER A 60 9.09 0.43 9.34
CA SER A 60 9.22 -0.15 10.70
C SER A 60 7.93 0.02 11.50
N GLY A 61 7.28 1.20 11.43
CA GLY A 61 6.00 1.46 12.08
C GLY A 61 4.85 0.60 11.54
N VAL A 62 4.83 0.33 10.24
CA VAL A 62 3.86 -0.60 9.64
C VAL A 62 4.09 -2.03 10.14
N LEU A 63 5.34 -2.48 10.22
CA LEU A 63 5.69 -3.82 10.72
C LEU A 63 5.34 -4.02 12.19
N THR A 64 5.61 -3.03 13.05
CA THR A 64 5.24 -3.09 14.46
C THR A 64 3.73 -2.94 14.69
N GLY A 65 2.98 -2.39 13.73
CA GLY A 65 1.52 -2.35 13.76
C GLY A 65 0.85 -3.71 13.54
N ILE A 66 1.53 -4.68 12.91
CA ILE A 66 0.99 -6.02 12.66
C ILE A 66 0.52 -6.72 13.95
N PRO A 67 1.31 -6.79 15.04
CA PRO A 67 0.83 -7.40 16.28
C PRO A 67 -0.41 -6.72 16.89
N ALA A 68 -0.68 -5.44 16.58
CA ALA A 68 -1.92 -4.78 17.02
C ALA A 68 -3.18 -5.30 16.30
N THR A 69 -3.02 -6.02 15.18
CA THR A 69 -4.14 -6.63 14.43
C THR A 69 -4.41 -8.09 14.81
N VAL A 70 -3.55 -8.68 15.65
CA VAL A 70 -3.57 -10.11 16.01
C VAL A 70 -4.32 -10.36 17.33
N TYR A 71 -4.74 -9.32 18.05
CA TYR A 71 -5.52 -9.40 19.29
C TYR A 71 -6.90 -8.77 19.16
#